data_AF-A0A6B9T8P6-F1
#
_entry.id   AF-A0A6B9T8P6-F1
#
_cell.length_a   1.000
_cell.length_b   1.000
_cell.length_c   1.000
_cell.angle_alpha   90.00
_cell.angle_beta   90.00
_cell.angle_gamma   90.00
#
_symmetry.space_group_name_H-M   'P 1'
#
loop_
_entity.id
_entity.type
_entity.pdbx_description
1 polymer ?
#
loop_
_entity_poly.entity_id
_entity_poly.type
_entity_poly.pdbx_seq_one_letter_code
_entity_poly.pdbx_strand_id
1 'polypeptide(L)' 'MDLVRRDVRFCLDKHVAQPTMTRLEAISALADAVGEEDILVSNIGVPSKELFASLDRPLNFYMLGSYT' A
#
# COMPACT_ATOMS: atom_id res chain seq x y z
N MET A 1 -21.30 6.52 -39.25
CA MET A 1 -20.81 5.32 -38.52
C MET A 1 -21.38 5.48 -37.13
N ASP A 2 -22.46 4.76 -36.82
CA ASP A 2 -23.28 5.07 -35.65
C ASP A 2 -22.70 4.42 -34.40
N LEU A 3 -22.48 5.23 -33.36
CA LEU A 3 -21.91 4.79 -32.09
C LEU A 3 -23.02 4.08 -31.28
N VAL A 4 -22.89 2.75 -31.13
CA VAL A 4 -23.83 1.96 -30.34
C VAL A 4 -23.55 2.17 -28.85
N ARG A 5 -24.47 2.83 -28.15
CA ARG A 5 -24.46 2.95 -26.69
C ARG A 5 -24.89 1.62 -26.06
N ARG A 6 -24.16 1.18 -25.03
CA ARG A 6 -24.54 0.04 -24.18
C ARG A 6 -24.60 0.51 -22.73
N ASP A 7 -25.71 0.21 -22.08
CA ASP A 7 -25.87 0.44 -20.65
C ASP A 7 -25.54 -0.87 -19.90
N VAL A 8 -24.59 -0.77 -18.96
CA VAL A 8 -24.15 -1.90 -18.13
C VAL A 8 -24.34 -1.51 -16.67
N ARG A 9 -24.86 -2.44 -15.86
CA ARG A 9 -25.07 -2.24 -14.43
C ARG A 9 -24.17 -3.20 -13.66
N PHE A 10 -23.34 -2.66 -12.77
CA PHE A 10 -22.51 -3.45 -11.86
C PHE A 10 -23.15 -3.44 -10.47
N CYS A 11 -23.28 -4.62 -9.86
CA CYS A 11 -23.57 -4.77 -8.44
C CYS A 11 -22.35 -5.37 -7.78
N LEU A 12 -21.67 -4.58 -6.95
CA LEU A 12 -20.57 -5.04 -6.13
C LEU A 12 -21.14 -5.53 -4.80
N ASP A 13 -21.14 -6.83 -4.60
CA ASP A 13 -21.28 -7.40 -3.27
C ASP A 13 -19.89 -7.47 -2.63
N LYS A 14 -19.63 -6.61 -1.63
CA LYS A 14 -18.34 -6.55 -0.95
C LYS A 14 -18.47 -7.07 0.47
N HIS A 15 -17.61 -8.01 0.81
CA HIS A 15 -17.37 -8.40 2.20
C HIS A 15 -15.99 -7.92 2.62
N VAL A 16 -15.93 -6.92 3.52
CA VAL A 16 -14.68 -6.42 4.07
C VAL A 16 -14.52 -7.00 5.46
N ALA A 17 -13.46 -7.79 5.66
CA ALA A 17 -13.14 -8.33 6.98
C ALA A 17 -12.79 -7.21 7.97
N GLN A 18 -13.04 -7.43 9.25
CA GLN A 18 -12.63 -6.50 10.28
C GLN A 18 -11.09 -6.49 10.39
N PRO A 19 -10.45 -5.31 10.46
CA PRO A 19 -9.02 -5.23 10.64
C PRO A 19 -8.62 -5.79 12.01
N THR A 20 -7.58 -6.63 12.03
CA THR A 20 -7.04 -7.26 13.26
C THR A 20 -5.70 -6.66 13.69
N MET A 21 -5.19 -5.69 12.94
CA MET A 21 -3.91 -5.03 13.15
C MET A 21 -4.01 -3.58 12.73
N THR A 22 -3.28 -2.72 13.43
CA THR A 22 -3.02 -1.36 12.99
C THR A 22 -2.13 -1.37 11.76
N ARG A 23 -2.15 -0.27 11.01
CA ARG A 23 -1.26 -0.09 9.86
C ARG A 23 0.21 -0.21 10.25
N LEU A 24 0.59 0.36 11.40
CA LEU A 24 1.97 0.30 11.87
C LEU A 24 2.37 -1.15 12.17
N GLU A 25 1.55 -1.91 12.89
CA GLU A 25 1.80 -3.33 13.15
C GLU A 25 1.91 -4.15 11.87
N ALA A 26 1.05 -3.88 10.88
CA ALA A 26 1.12 -4.55 9.58
C ALA A 26 2.42 -4.22 8.83
N ILE A 27 2.86 -2.97 8.87
CA ILE A 27 4.11 -2.52 8.24
C ILE A 27 5.32 -3.16 8.93
N SER A 28 5.35 -3.17 10.27
CA SER A 28 6.46 -3.79 11.02
C SER A 28 6.52 -5.30 10.75
N ALA A 29 5.38 -6.00 10.80
CA ALA A 29 5.34 -7.43 10.50
C ALA A 29 5.78 -7.76 9.07
N LEU A 30 5.46 -6.90 8.09
CA LEU A 30 5.96 -7.06 6.73
C LEU A 30 7.46 -6.79 6.63
N ALA A 31 7.95 -5.75 7.31
CA ALA A 31 9.37 -5.39 7.32
C ALA A 31 10.24 -6.51 7.89
N ASP A 32 9.78 -7.18 8.96
CA ASP A 32 10.46 -8.31 9.59
C ASP A 32 10.57 -9.55 8.70
N ALA A 33 9.65 -9.71 7.74
CA ALA A 33 9.61 -10.86 6.84
C ALA A 33 10.49 -10.68 5.58
N VAL A 34 11.07 -9.49 5.39
CA VAL A 34 11.80 -9.10 4.17
C VAL A 34 13.27 -9.47 4.27
N GLY A 35 13.78 -10.19 3.28
CA GLY A 35 15.17 -10.64 3.23
C GLY A 35 16.16 -9.48 3.07
N GLU A 36 17.44 -9.77 3.29
CA GLU A 36 18.50 -8.75 3.22
C GLU A 36 18.67 -8.15 1.83
N GLU A 37 18.41 -8.92 0.77
CA GLU A 37 18.54 -8.49 -0.64
C GLU A 37 17.21 -7.98 -1.25
N ASP A 38 16.11 -8.07 -0.51
CA ASP A 38 14.79 -7.68 -0.99
C ASP A 38 14.64 -6.14 -0.98
N ILE A 39 13.99 -5.61 -2.01
CA ILE A 39 13.70 -4.18 -2.16
C ILE A 39 12.29 -3.89 -1.67
N LEU A 40 12.16 -2.93 -0.74
CA LEU A 40 10.86 -2.40 -0.35
C LEU A 40 10.60 -1.06 -1.01
N VAL A 41 9.45 -0.96 -1.66
CA VAL A 41 8.93 0.28 -2.23
C VAL A 41 7.71 0.69 -1.41
N SER A 42 7.86 1.72 -0.58
CA SER A 42 6.73 2.28 0.17
C SER A 42 6.17 3.48 -0.58
N ASN A 43 4.96 3.32 -1.11
CA ASN A 43 4.20 4.41 -1.71
C ASN A 43 3.38 5.12 -0.62
N ILE A 44 3.25 6.45 -0.69
CA ILE A 44 2.45 7.33 0.19
C ILE A 44 3.23 7.82 1.43
N GLY A 45 3.04 9.09 1.78
CA GLY A 45 3.88 9.83 2.74
C GLY A 45 3.93 9.26 4.16
N VAL A 46 2.78 9.04 4.80
CA VAL A 46 2.75 8.51 6.18
C VAL A 46 3.24 7.05 6.26
N PRO A 47 2.80 6.12 5.40
CA PRO A 47 3.35 4.76 5.37
C PRO A 47 4.87 4.70 5.18
N SER A 48 5.42 5.60 4.37
CA SER A 48 6.87 5.70 4.17
C SER A 48 7.61 6.11 5.44
N LYS A 49 7.03 7.00 6.25
CA LYS A 49 7.59 7.38 7.57
C LYS A 49 7.49 6.23 8.58
N GLU A 50 6.38 5.49 8.55
CA GLU A 50 6.16 4.32 9.40
C GLU A 50 7.13 3.18 9.06
N LEU A 51 7.38 2.91 7.78
CA LEU A 51 8.38 1.94 7.34
C LEU A 51 9.79 2.38 7.74
N PHE A 52 10.14 3.66 7.51
CA PHE A 52 11.44 4.19 7.92
C PHE A 52 11.67 4.04 9.44
N ALA A 53 10.65 4.31 10.26
CA ALA A 53 10.73 4.13 11.71
C ALA A 53 10.80 2.66 12.14
N SER A 54 10.19 1.75 11.37
CA SER A 54 10.19 0.32 11.67
C SER A 54 11.48 -0.37 11.24
N LEU A 55 11.97 -0.08 10.04
CA LEU A 55 13.16 -0.71 9.45
C LEU A 55 13.70 0.12 8.29
N ASP A 56 14.62 1.04 8.58
CA ASP A 56 15.38 1.71 7.53
C ASP A 56 16.52 0.84 7.00
N ARG A 57 16.68 0.80 5.67
CA ARG A 57 17.77 0.10 4.99
C ARG A 57 18.11 0.76 3.65
N PRO A 58 19.34 0.61 3.14
CA PRO A 58 19.76 1.21 1.87
C PRO A 58 18.92 0.80 0.65
N LEU A 59 18.33 -0.41 0.68
CA LEU A 59 17.48 -0.93 -0.41
C LEU A 59 16.02 -0.47 -0.34
N ASN A 60 15.63 0.28 0.70
CA ASN A 60 14.27 0.82 0.78
C ASN A 60 14.13 2.08 -0.09
N PHE A 61 13.02 2.14 -0.82
CA PHE A 61 12.62 3.31 -1.59
C PHE A 61 11.35 3.92 -1.00
N TYR A 62 11.46 5.19 -0.58
CA TYR A 62 10.38 5.93 0.08
C TYR A 62 9.78 6.98 -0.84
N MET A 63 8.48 6.88 -1.12
CA MET A 63 7.75 7.89 -1.88
C MET A 63 6.96 8.77 -0.92
N LEU A 64 7.61 9.84 -0.45
CA LEU A 64 7.02 10.75 0.54
C LEU A 64 5.82 11.55 0.02
N GLY A 65 5.59 11.56 -1.30
CA GLY A 65 4.56 12.36 -1.96
C GLY A 65 4.92 13.84 -2.01
N SER A 66 4.07 14.64 -2.67
CA SER A 66 4.20 16.10 -2.66
C SER A 66 3.56 16.68 -1.40
N TYR A 67 4.25 17.61 -0.75
CA TYR A 67 3.62 18.50 0.22
C TYR A 67 3.05 19.70 -0.55
N THR A 68 1.75 19.93 -0.45
CA THR A 68 1.09 21.18 -0.88
C THR A 68 0.16 21.62 0.22
#